data_AF-A0A7S2QC54-F1
#
_entry.id   AF-A0A7S2QC54-F1
#
_cell.length_a   1.000
_cell.length_b   1.000
_cell.length_c   1.000
_cell.angle_alpha   90.00
_cell.angle_beta   90.00
_cell.angle_gamma   90.00
#
_symmetry.space_group_name_H-M   'P 1'
#
loop_
_entity.id
_entity.type
_entity.pdbx_description
1 polymer ?
#
loop_
_entity_poly.entity_id
_entity_poly.type
_entity_poly.pdbx_seq_one_letter_code
_entity_poly.pdbx_strand_id
1 'polypeptide(L)'
;MFVGTEQSVELLEGGEDVGREEEQLAAAWQPAAPRGLGVSGGPSWRAMAAVLASCCLVVYALCSTSVGRAEPWAASLGVRWSGGALESLSAVTRASEAAPCLCVFDVDRTLTGKQGWAQQCSAEREFPDIPDYSYMKGSLILSDLAQNLNSTFCKPCYRGIVTAGPVSGPNSPERAQMLRQLGGTYYTRSNWWQDVKFNPKAQVRSSLVFQALDGQKQAAVLSMLDWWKNDQHVDIKKEDVYFFDDFVGNVKPFAGTGLNAKQVSCQSRGPKENFPGVWEGKIGGCGGTAAEVVGDKGIKVC
;
A
#
# COMPACT_ATOMS: atom_id res chain seq x y z
N MET A 1 -10.70 -69.22 25.65
CA MET A 1 -11.34 -69.18 24.33
C MET A 1 -10.92 -67.89 23.66
N PHE A 2 -10.24 -68.02 22.51
CA PHE A 2 -10.01 -66.96 21.51
C PHE A 2 -11.38 -66.34 21.13
N VAL A 3 -11.50 -65.09 20.69
CA VAL A 3 -11.06 -64.58 19.38
C VAL A 3 -11.01 -63.05 19.45
N GLY A 4 -9.92 -62.46 18.94
CA GLY A 4 -9.79 -61.03 18.67
C GLY A 4 -10.41 -60.66 17.33
N THR A 5 -10.81 -59.40 17.18
CA THR A 5 -11.22 -58.84 15.89
C THR A 5 -10.42 -57.56 15.62
N GLU A 6 -9.64 -57.63 14.55
CA GLU A 6 -9.01 -56.50 13.87
C GLU A 6 -10.10 -55.65 13.18
N GLN A 7 -10.00 -54.33 13.31
CA GLN A 7 -10.73 -53.39 12.44
C GLN A 7 -9.71 -52.71 11.53
N SER A 8 -9.84 -53.02 10.26
CA SER A 8 -9.18 -52.40 9.11
C SER A 8 -9.62 -50.95 8.93
N VAL A 9 -8.64 -50.08 8.70
CA VAL A 9 -8.82 -48.67 8.35
C VAL A 9 -9.04 -48.56 6.84
N GLU A 10 -10.24 -48.14 6.45
CA GLU A 10 -10.57 -47.75 5.07
C GLU A 10 -10.16 -46.30 4.83
N LEU A 11 -9.22 -46.09 3.90
CA LEU A 11 -8.82 -44.79 3.36
C LEU A 11 -9.88 -44.34 2.35
N LEU A 12 -10.59 -43.26 2.65
CA LEU A 12 -11.43 -42.56 1.67
C LEU A 12 -10.63 -41.41 1.04
N GLU A 13 -10.26 -41.61 -0.22
CA GLU A 13 -9.87 -40.56 -1.15
C GLU A 13 -11.13 -39.73 -1.49
N GLY A 14 -11.04 -38.42 -1.30
CA GLY A 14 -12.11 -37.47 -1.61
C GLY A 14 -11.52 -36.12 -2.00
N GLY A 15 -10.97 -36.05 -3.21
CA GLY A 15 -10.67 -34.80 -3.90
C GLY A 15 -11.88 -34.35 -4.73
N GLU A 16 -11.88 -33.05 -5.06
CA GLU A 16 -12.84 -32.34 -5.92
C GLU A 16 -14.10 -31.79 -5.21
N ASP A 17 -14.09 -30.48 -4.90
CA ASP A 17 -15.05 -29.47 -5.42
C ASP A 17 -14.91 -28.12 -4.67
N VAL A 18 -13.75 -27.45 -4.80
CA VAL A 18 -13.51 -26.12 -4.16
C VAL A 18 -13.85 -24.97 -5.10
N GLY A 19 -14.09 -25.24 -6.40
CA GLY A 19 -14.25 -24.19 -7.41
C GLY A 19 -15.65 -23.58 -7.51
N ARG A 20 -16.69 -24.23 -6.96
CA ARG A 20 -18.09 -23.84 -7.24
C ARG A 20 -18.73 -22.95 -6.16
N GLU A 21 -18.23 -22.99 -4.93
CA GLU A 21 -18.73 -22.13 -3.85
C GLU A 21 -18.18 -20.70 -3.91
N GLU A 22 -16.98 -20.48 -4.48
CA GLU A 22 -16.38 -19.14 -4.61
C GLU A 22 -17.09 -18.24 -5.64
N GLU A 23 -17.68 -18.81 -6.70
CA GLU A 23 -18.42 -18.06 -7.72
C GLU A 23 -19.75 -17.50 -7.17
N GLN A 24 -20.31 -18.10 -6.12
CA GLN A 24 -21.54 -17.64 -5.48
C GLN A 24 -21.31 -16.43 -4.55
N LEU A 25 -20.10 -16.23 -4.03
CA LEU A 25 -19.78 -15.10 -3.15
C LEU A 25 -19.51 -13.79 -3.90
N ALA A 26 -19.01 -13.86 -5.14
CA ALA A 26 -18.87 -12.70 -6.02
C ALA A 26 -20.24 -12.11 -6.43
N ALA A 27 -21.30 -12.91 -6.44
CA ALA A 27 -22.65 -12.49 -6.81
C ALA A 27 -23.37 -11.67 -5.72
N ALA A 28 -22.90 -11.69 -4.47
CA ALA A 28 -23.54 -11.00 -3.34
C ALA A 28 -23.21 -9.49 -3.26
N TRP A 29 -22.31 -8.98 -4.11
CA TRP A 29 -21.94 -7.56 -4.17
C TRP A 29 -22.53 -6.90 -5.43
N GLN A 30 -23.82 -6.56 -5.40
CA GLN A 30 -24.42 -5.64 -6.37
C GLN A 30 -24.43 -4.22 -5.77
N PRO A 31 -23.65 -3.25 -6.31
CA PRO A 31 -23.78 -1.88 -5.86
C PRO A 31 -25.14 -1.33 -6.27
N ALA A 32 -25.88 -0.77 -5.31
CA ALA A 32 -27.09 -0.02 -5.60
C ALA A 32 -26.76 1.14 -6.56
N ALA A 33 -27.44 1.19 -7.71
CA ALA A 33 -27.27 2.26 -8.68
C ALA A 33 -27.57 3.63 -8.04
N PRO A 34 -26.71 4.64 -8.21
CA PRO A 34 -27.02 5.97 -7.73
C PRO A 34 -28.23 6.53 -8.50
N ARG A 35 -29.26 6.95 -7.76
CA ARG A 35 -30.40 7.68 -8.33
C ARG A 35 -29.87 8.99 -8.93
N GLY A 36 -30.14 9.18 -10.21
CA GLY A 36 -29.61 10.29 -11.00
C GLY A 36 -29.99 11.65 -10.41
N LEU A 37 -28.97 12.44 -10.06
CA LEU A 37 -29.08 13.88 -9.96
C LEU A 37 -28.77 14.46 -11.34
N GLY A 38 -29.79 15.09 -11.94
CA GLY A 38 -29.66 15.80 -13.21
C GLY A 38 -28.70 16.96 -13.07
N VAL A 39 -27.62 16.94 -13.87
CA VAL A 39 -26.70 18.08 -14.01
C VAL A 39 -27.03 18.76 -15.33
N SER A 40 -27.63 19.94 -15.23
CA SER A 40 -27.84 20.86 -16.34
C SER A 40 -26.53 21.59 -16.69
N GLY A 41 -26.15 21.51 -17.95
CA GLY A 41 -25.46 22.54 -18.76
C GLY A 41 -24.29 23.32 -18.15
N GLY A 42 -23.06 22.97 -18.55
CA GLY A 42 -21.87 23.80 -18.43
C GLY A 42 -21.13 23.92 -19.77
N PRO A 43 -20.45 25.05 -20.06
CA PRO A 43 -20.14 25.52 -21.41
C PRO A 43 -19.00 24.77 -22.11
N SER A 44 -19.05 24.80 -23.44
CA SER A 44 -18.17 24.08 -24.36
C SER A 44 -16.70 24.47 -24.25
N TRP A 45 -15.83 23.47 -24.38
CA TRP A 45 -14.35 23.50 -24.38
C TRP A 45 -13.68 24.46 -25.38
N ARG A 46 -14.43 25.17 -26.22
CA ARG A 46 -13.88 26.12 -27.21
C ARG A 46 -13.51 27.49 -26.64
N ALA A 47 -13.85 27.79 -25.38
CA ALA A 47 -13.59 29.10 -24.77
C ALA A 47 -12.30 29.21 -23.92
N MET A 48 -11.58 28.10 -23.64
CA MET A 48 -10.36 28.14 -22.80
C MET A 48 -9.04 28.24 -23.57
N ALA A 49 -9.05 28.16 -24.90
CA ALA A 49 -7.83 28.19 -25.71
C ALA A 49 -7.29 29.61 -26.02
N ALA A 50 -8.00 30.68 -25.65
CA ALA A 50 -7.65 32.05 -26.06
C ALA A 50 -6.85 32.87 -25.02
N VAL A 51 -6.67 32.38 -23.79
CA VAL A 51 -6.03 33.17 -22.71
C VAL A 51 -4.55 32.83 -22.49
N LEU A 52 -4.06 31.69 -22.99
CA LEU A 52 -2.65 31.27 -22.78
C LEU A 52 -1.66 31.74 -23.86
N ALA A 53 -2.12 32.37 -24.94
CA ALA A 53 -1.25 32.85 -26.02
C ALA A 53 -0.71 34.28 -25.84
N SER A 54 -1.09 34.99 -24.77
CA SER A 54 -0.73 36.42 -24.58
C SER A 54 0.42 36.67 -23.60
N CYS A 55 0.89 35.66 -22.85
CA CYS A 55 1.98 35.84 -21.88
C CYS A 55 3.40 35.56 -22.42
N CYS A 56 3.55 34.90 -23.58
CA CYS A 56 4.88 34.51 -24.09
C CYS A 56 5.60 35.57 -24.94
N LEU A 57 4.95 36.69 -25.31
CA LEU A 57 5.54 37.69 -26.21
C LEU A 57 6.16 38.91 -25.50
N VAL A 58 5.98 39.08 -24.18
CA VAL A 58 6.52 40.25 -23.45
C VAL A 58 7.90 39.99 -22.83
N VAL A 59 8.31 38.73 -22.64
CA VAL A 59 9.60 38.39 -22.01
C VAL A 59 10.77 38.41 -23.02
N TYR A 60 10.51 38.27 -24.33
CA TYR A 60 11.57 38.23 -25.35
C TYR A 60 12.09 39.61 -25.79
N ALA A 61 11.44 40.72 -25.41
CA ALA A 61 11.78 42.06 -25.90
C ALA A 61 12.71 42.89 -24.98
N LEU A 62 13.15 42.36 -23.82
CA LEU A 62 13.96 43.12 -22.86
C LEU A 62 15.39 42.59 -22.66
N CYS A 63 15.84 41.57 -23.40
CA CYS A 63 17.17 40.98 -23.22
C CYS A 63 18.16 41.25 -24.37
N SER A 64 17.93 42.27 -25.20
CA SER A 64 18.76 42.55 -26.37
C SER A 64 19.22 44.00 -26.48
N THR A 65 19.79 44.59 -25.43
CA THR A 65 20.63 45.78 -25.55
C THR A 65 21.68 45.89 -24.44
N SER A 66 22.79 45.15 -24.56
CA SER A 66 24.10 45.61 -24.04
C SER A 66 25.24 44.81 -24.66
N VAL A 67 25.55 45.12 -25.92
CA VAL A 67 26.87 44.79 -26.50
C VAL A 67 27.86 45.82 -25.94
N GLY A 68 28.50 45.47 -24.83
CA GLY A 68 29.64 46.20 -24.27
C GLY A 68 30.92 45.41 -24.53
N ARG A 69 31.86 46.01 -25.26
CA ARG A 69 33.22 45.51 -25.49
C ARG A 69 33.93 45.27 -24.16
N ALA A 70 34.50 44.10 -23.97
CA ALA A 70 35.56 43.86 -23.00
C ALA A 70 36.86 43.60 -23.78
N GLU A 71 37.79 44.56 -23.69
CA GLU A 71 39.19 44.33 -24.07
C GLU A 71 39.96 43.62 -22.93
N PRO A 72 41.04 42.89 -23.26
CA PRO A 72 41.71 41.98 -22.35
C PRO A 72 42.82 42.70 -21.59
N TRP A 73 42.74 42.68 -20.26
CA TRP A 73 43.87 43.00 -19.39
C TRP A 73 44.08 41.86 -18.41
N ALA A 74 45.36 41.66 -18.06
CA ALA A 74 45.89 40.69 -17.10
C ALA A 74 46.06 39.24 -17.59
N ALA A 75 47.03 39.08 -18.50
CA ALA A 75 48.07 38.10 -18.24
C ALA A 75 48.81 38.50 -16.95
N SER A 76 48.99 37.54 -16.03
CA SER A 76 50.08 37.41 -15.04
C SER A 76 49.61 37.00 -13.65
N LEU A 77 49.08 35.78 -13.51
CA LEU A 77 49.29 34.99 -12.29
C LEU A 77 49.51 33.54 -12.72
N GLY A 78 50.74 33.07 -12.57
CA GLY A 78 51.15 31.69 -12.82
C GLY A 78 50.56 30.72 -11.80
N VAL A 79 49.24 30.55 -11.82
CA VAL A 79 48.56 29.49 -11.07
C VAL A 79 48.56 28.26 -11.95
N ARG A 80 49.49 27.35 -11.66
CA ARG A 80 49.56 26.01 -12.23
C ARG A 80 48.35 25.23 -11.68
N TRP A 81 47.28 25.13 -12.46
CA TRP A 81 46.14 24.27 -12.13
C TRP A 81 46.58 22.80 -12.26
N SER A 82 46.98 22.20 -11.14
CA SER A 82 47.05 20.75 -11.01
C SER A 82 45.62 20.20 -11.13
N GLY A 83 45.36 19.40 -12.17
CA GLY A 83 44.06 18.85 -12.53
C GLY A 83 43.48 17.81 -11.56
N GLY A 84 43.47 18.10 -10.25
CA GLY A 84 42.94 17.21 -9.21
C GLY A 84 41.64 17.68 -8.53
N ALA A 85 41.13 18.87 -8.86
CA ALA A 85 39.99 19.45 -8.13
C ALA A 85 38.60 19.04 -8.66
N LEU A 86 38.52 18.47 -9.88
CA LEU A 86 37.23 18.06 -10.47
C LEU A 86 36.80 16.64 -10.10
N GLU A 87 37.71 15.78 -9.64
CA GLU A 87 37.34 14.44 -9.15
C GLU A 87 36.80 14.45 -7.72
N SER A 88 37.18 15.44 -6.91
CA SER A 88 36.80 15.49 -5.49
C SER A 88 35.41 16.09 -5.25
N LEU A 89 34.89 16.93 -6.15
CA LEU A 89 33.53 17.48 -6.06
C LEU A 89 32.44 16.48 -6.48
N SER A 90 32.81 15.39 -7.17
CA SER A 90 31.88 14.31 -7.58
C SER A 90 31.67 13.26 -6.48
N ALA A 91 32.56 13.22 -5.47
CA ALA A 91 32.47 12.30 -4.36
C ALA A 91 31.58 12.82 -3.20
N VAL A 92 31.36 14.14 -3.13
CA VAL A 92 30.59 14.78 -2.04
C VAL A 92 29.08 14.75 -2.29
N THR A 93 28.62 14.41 -3.50
CA THR A 93 27.19 14.21 -3.85
C THR A 93 26.72 12.75 -3.81
N ARG A 94 27.53 11.81 -3.33
CA ARG A 94 27.11 10.43 -3.02
C ARG A 94 27.06 10.17 -1.51
N ALA A 95 26.55 11.11 -0.73
CA ALA A 95 25.87 10.71 0.49
C ALA A 95 24.71 9.81 0.03
N SER A 96 24.89 8.49 0.14
CA SER A 96 23.89 7.47 -0.16
C SER A 96 22.51 7.97 0.28
N GLU A 97 21.67 8.37 -0.66
CA GLU A 97 20.23 8.25 -0.44
C GLU A 97 20.03 6.82 0.04
N ALA A 98 19.47 6.64 1.24
CA ALA A 98 19.18 5.32 1.74
C ALA A 98 18.42 4.56 0.65
N ALA A 99 18.81 3.31 0.40
CA ALA A 99 18.16 2.50 -0.63
C ALA A 99 16.63 2.54 -0.41
N PRO A 100 15.83 2.71 -1.48
CA PRO A 100 14.39 2.84 -1.33
C PRO A 100 13.81 1.54 -0.74
N CYS A 101 12.86 1.69 0.18
CA CYS A 101 12.13 0.59 0.80
C CYS A 101 10.62 0.78 0.63
N LEU A 102 9.87 -0.30 0.79
CA LEU A 102 8.41 -0.32 0.66
C LEU A 102 7.77 -1.03 1.84
N CYS A 103 6.85 -0.38 2.52
CA CYS A 103 5.96 -1.02 3.48
C CYS A 103 4.55 -1.15 2.91
N VAL A 104 4.04 -2.37 2.88
CA VAL A 104 2.69 -2.69 2.38
C VAL A 104 1.87 -3.22 3.54
N PHE A 105 0.65 -2.71 3.68
CA PHE A 105 -0.22 -3.04 4.79
C PHE A 105 -1.52 -3.67 4.28
N ASP A 106 -2.00 -4.69 4.99
CA ASP A 106 -3.43 -4.96 4.98
C ASP A 106 -4.19 -3.84 5.71
N VAL A 107 -5.49 -3.72 5.45
CA VAL A 107 -6.32 -2.69 6.12
C VAL A 107 -6.96 -3.26 7.36
N ASP A 108 -7.78 -4.27 7.16
CA ASP A 108 -8.62 -4.88 8.18
C ASP A 108 -7.78 -5.45 9.31
N ARG A 109 -8.03 -5.00 10.55
CA ARG A 109 -7.34 -5.49 11.77
C ARG A 109 -5.83 -5.32 11.78
N THR A 110 -5.31 -4.53 10.84
CA THR A 110 -3.91 -4.13 10.70
C THR A 110 -3.82 -2.61 10.85
N LEU A 111 -4.37 -1.86 9.90
CA LEU A 111 -4.54 -0.40 9.99
C LEU A 111 -5.84 0.01 10.70
N THR A 112 -6.78 -0.93 10.83
CA THR A 112 -8.03 -0.73 11.56
C THR A 112 -8.13 -1.67 12.77
N GLY A 113 -8.98 -1.32 13.73
CA GLY A 113 -9.38 -2.16 14.85
C GLY A 113 -10.73 -2.85 14.63
N LYS A 114 -11.18 -3.69 15.58
CA LYS A 114 -12.55 -4.24 15.55
C LYS A 114 -13.58 -3.15 15.70
N GLN A 115 -14.60 -3.16 14.83
CA GLN A 115 -15.78 -2.31 14.97
C GLN A 115 -16.41 -2.51 16.35
N GLY A 116 -16.62 -1.41 17.08
CA GLY A 116 -17.15 -1.40 18.45
C GLY A 116 -16.13 -1.69 19.57
N TRP A 117 -14.83 -1.83 19.27
CA TRP A 117 -13.80 -2.15 20.28
C TRP A 117 -12.90 -0.98 20.67
N ALA A 118 -13.20 0.25 20.24
CA ALA A 118 -12.35 1.40 20.56
C ALA A 118 -12.11 1.60 22.07
N GLN A 119 -13.04 1.18 22.93
CA GLN A 119 -12.89 1.24 24.39
C GLN A 119 -12.12 0.04 25.00
N GLN A 120 -11.96 -1.04 24.23
CA GLN A 120 -11.20 -2.23 24.64
C GLN A 120 -9.71 -2.11 24.26
N CYS A 121 -9.39 -1.22 23.31
CA CYS A 121 -8.08 -1.03 22.74
C CYS A 121 -7.53 0.35 23.11
N SER A 122 -6.54 0.40 23.99
CA SER A 122 -6.09 1.63 24.65
C SER A 122 -5.49 2.71 23.74
N ALA A 123 -5.09 2.36 22.51
CA ALA A 123 -4.44 3.26 21.56
C ALA A 123 -5.20 3.36 20.22
N GLU A 124 -6.46 2.91 20.17
CA GLU A 124 -7.30 3.04 18.98
C GLU A 124 -8.14 4.30 19.02
N ARG A 125 -8.52 4.75 17.83
CA ARG A 125 -9.38 5.93 17.69
C ARG A 125 -10.55 5.63 16.77
N GLU A 126 -11.76 5.80 17.30
CA GLU A 126 -12.99 5.71 16.53
C GLU A 126 -13.28 7.00 15.75
N PHE A 127 -13.78 6.84 14.53
CA PHE A 127 -14.25 7.87 13.62
C PHE A 127 -15.72 7.60 13.32
N PRO A 128 -16.66 8.09 14.15
CA PRO A 128 -18.08 7.73 14.05
C PRO A 128 -18.72 8.16 12.72
N ASP A 129 -18.20 9.20 12.08
CA ASP A 129 -18.71 9.73 10.81
C ASP A 129 -18.14 9.04 9.57
N ILE A 130 -17.25 8.05 9.74
CA ILE A 130 -16.64 7.29 8.65
C ILE A 130 -17.14 5.85 8.74
N PRO A 131 -18.06 5.42 7.88
CA PRO A 131 -18.48 4.03 7.83
C PRO A 131 -17.33 3.12 7.40
N ASP A 132 -17.23 1.99 8.10
CA ASP A 132 -16.42 0.84 7.75
C ASP A 132 -17.38 -0.32 7.49
N TYR A 133 -17.34 -0.87 6.28
CA TYR A 133 -18.22 -1.96 5.85
C TYR A 133 -17.60 -3.35 5.92
N SER A 134 -16.40 -3.48 6.48
CA SER A 134 -15.78 -4.76 6.73
C SER A 134 -16.49 -5.53 7.85
N TYR A 135 -16.56 -6.86 7.72
CA TYR A 135 -17.15 -7.79 8.68
C TYR A 135 -18.55 -7.38 9.22
N MET A 136 -18.63 -6.99 10.49
CA MET A 136 -19.87 -6.63 11.18
C MET A 136 -20.37 -5.23 10.82
N LYS A 137 -19.55 -4.44 10.11
CA LYS A 137 -19.79 -3.03 9.77
C LYS A 137 -19.83 -2.14 11.02
N GLY A 138 -19.70 -0.83 10.84
CA GLY A 138 -19.81 0.15 11.91
C GLY A 138 -19.03 1.42 11.62
N SER A 139 -18.60 2.11 12.68
CA SER A 139 -17.63 3.20 12.59
C SER A 139 -16.25 2.63 12.26
N LEU A 140 -15.50 3.36 11.45
CA LEU A 140 -14.07 3.14 11.29
C LEU A 140 -13.36 3.33 12.63
N ILE A 141 -12.52 2.37 13.00
CA ILE A 141 -11.62 2.48 14.14
C ILE A 141 -10.20 2.33 13.61
N LEU A 142 -9.37 3.36 13.79
CA LEU A 142 -7.97 3.32 13.39
C LEU A 142 -7.10 2.68 14.47
N SER A 143 -6.19 1.81 14.03
CA SER A 143 -5.21 1.18 14.91
C SER A 143 -4.15 2.17 15.40
N ASP A 144 -3.40 1.79 16.43
CA ASP A 144 -2.20 2.54 16.84
C ASP A 144 -1.21 2.67 15.68
N LEU A 145 -0.98 1.58 14.94
CA LEU A 145 -0.12 1.56 13.77
C LEU A 145 -0.53 2.62 12.75
N ALA A 146 -1.80 2.65 12.33
CA ALA A 146 -2.25 3.60 11.32
C ALA A 146 -2.06 5.06 11.76
N GLN A 147 -2.25 5.34 13.05
CA GLN A 147 -2.08 6.69 13.61
C GLN A 147 -0.61 7.08 13.76
N ASN A 148 0.28 6.09 13.91
CA ASN A 148 1.68 6.30 14.27
C ASN A 148 2.68 5.75 13.24
N LEU A 149 2.30 5.59 11.97
CA LEU A 149 3.21 5.12 10.91
C LEU A 149 4.53 5.91 10.83
N ASN A 150 4.50 7.21 11.13
CA ASN A 150 5.68 8.09 11.11
C ASN A 150 6.66 7.87 12.27
N SER A 151 6.30 7.10 13.30
CA SER A 151 7.20 6.70 14.39
C SER A 151 7.81 5.31 14.17
N THR A 152 7.39 4.59 13.14
CA THR A 152 7.84 3.23 12.82
C THR A 152 9.10 3.22 11.94
N PHE A 153 9.65 2.03 11.71
CA PHE A 153 10.66 1.80 10.68
C PHE A 153 10.20 2.23 9.28
N CYS A 154 8.90 2.23 8.99
CA CYS A 154 8.33 2.63 7.69
C CYS A 154 8.25 4.14 7.47
N LYS A 155 8.78 4.96 8.40
CA LYS A 155 8.85 6.43 8.24
C LYS A 155 9.52 6.89 6.93
N PRO A 156 10.68 6.34 6.51
CA PRO A 156 11.35 6.77 5.29
C PRO A 156 10.91 5.98 4.04
N CYS A 157 10.17 4.88 4.20
CA CYS A 157 9.79 4.00 3.11
C CYS A 157 8.58 4.54 2.33
N TYR A 158 8.50 4.16 1.06
CA TYR A 158 7.23 4.19 0.33
C TYR A 158 6.20 3.30 1.02
N ARG A 159 4.92 3.58 0.77
CA ARG A 159 3.82 2.90 1.45
C ARG A 159 2.76 2.44 0.46
N GLY A 160 2.14 1.31 0.75
CA GLY A 160 1.07 0.75 -0.07
C GLY A 160 0.07 -0.04 0.76
N ILE A 161 -1.04 -0.40 0.11
CA ILE A 161 -2.08 -1.29 0.65
C ILE A 161 -2.27 -2.44 -0.31
N VAL A 162 -2.35 -3.65 0.23
CA VAL A 162 -2.85 -4.85 -0.44
C VAL A 162 -3.83 -5.51 0.51
N THR A 163 -5.11 -5.48 0.16
CA THR A 163 -6.18 -5.98 1.04
C THR A 163 -7.23 -6.77 0.28
N ALA A 164 -7.93 -7.67 0.96
CA ALA A 164 -9.03 -8.43 0.40
C ALA A 164 -10.31 -7.58 0.30
N GLY A 165 -10.59 -6.77 1.33
CA GLY A 165 -11.78 -5.94 1.41
C GLY A 165 -11.75 -4.72 0.48
N PRO A 166 -12.90 -4.11 0.16
CA PRO A 166 -12.96 -2.96 -0.73
C PRO A 166 -12.58 -1.62 -0.07
N VAL A 167 -12.33 -1.58 1.24
CA VAL A 167 -12.05 -0.35 2.02
C VAL A 167 -13.20 0.66 1.83
N SER A 168 -14.43 0.18 1.99
CA SER A 168 -15.72 0.83 1.72
C SER A 168 -15.90 1.47 0.32
N GLY A 169 -15.11 1.07 -0.68
CA GLY A 169 -15.43 1.25 -2.09
C GLY A 169 -15.10 2.62 -2.70
N PRO A 170 -15.47 2.85 -3.98
CA PRO A 170 -15.10 4.07 -4.71
C PRO A 170 -15.54 5.36 -4.02
N ASN A 171 -14.64 6.34 -3.94
CA ASN A 171 -14.88 7.66 -3.33
C ASN A 171 -15.32 7.63 -1.85
N SER A 172 -15.06 6.54 -1.13
CA SER A 172 -15.44 6.41 0.26
C SER A 172 -14.60 7.30 1.19
N PRO A 173 -15.18 7.79 2.30
CA PRO A 173 -14.42 8.49 3.33
C PRO A 173 -13.35 7.57 3.96
N GLU A 174 -13.55 6.25 3.96
CA GLU A 174 -12.58 5.27 4.45
C GLU A 174 -11.32 5.22 3.56
N ARG A 175 -11.45 5.10 2.23
CA ARG A 175 -10.30 5.16 1.30
C ARG A 175 -9.54 6.47 1.44
N ALA A 176 -10.27 7.58 1.58
CA ALA A 176 -9.67 8.89 1.81
C ALA A 176 -8.91 8.94 3.15
N GLN A 177 -9.46 8.32 4.21
CA GLN A 177 -8.81 8.23 5.51
C GLN A 177 -7.57 7.34 5.47
N MET A 178 -7.61 6.19 4.80
CA MET A 178 -6.44 5.32 4.62
C MET A 178 -5.32 6.04 3.87
N LEU A 179 -5.63 6.71 2.75
CA LEU A 179 -4.65 7.48 2.00
C LEU A 179 -4.01 8.59 2.86
N ARG A 180 -4.79 9.26 3.72
CA ARG A 180 -4.26 10.23 4.69
C ARG A 180 -3.29 9.58 5.67
N GLN A 181 -3.62 8.43 6.24
CA GLN A 181 -2.73 7.75 7.20
C GLN A 181 -1.44 7.24 6.57
N LEU A 182 -1.47 6.81 5.31
CA LEU A 182 -0.26 6.50 4.56
C LEU A 182 0.62 7.74 4.29
N GLY A 183 0.14 8.96 4.55
CA GLY A 183 0.85 10.20 4.24
C GLY A 183 0.64 10.70 2.80
N GLY A 184 -0.39 10.21 2.12
CA GLY A 184 -0.82 10.67 0.80
C GLY A 184 0.05 10.20 -0.37
N THR A 185 -0.17 10.83 -1.53
CA THR A 185 0.48 10.48 -2.80
C THR A 185 1.99 10.65 -2.81
N TYR A 186 2.55 11.38 -1.84
CA TYR A 186 4.00 11.46 -1.65
C TYR A 186 4.60 10.07 -1.38
N TYR A 187 3.99 9.30 -0.47
CA TYR A 187 4.47 7.96 -0.10
C TYR A 187 3.90 6.85 -0.98
N THR A 188 2.69 7.02 -1.49
CA THR A 188 2.02 5.97 -2.28
C THR A 188 2.30 6.09 -3.78
N ARG A 189 2.72 7.27 -4.28
CA ARG A 189 2.79 7.61 -5.71
C ARG A 189 1.50 7.41 -6.51
N SER A 190 0.39 7.13 -5.83
CA SER A 190 -0.92 6.92 -6.43
C SER A 190 -2.02 7.21 -5.42
N ASN A 191 -3.12 7.80 -5.87
CA ASN A 191 -4.38 7.87 -5.13
C ASN A 191 -5.45 6.97 -5.75
N TRP A 192 -5.09 6.19 -6.77
CA TRP A 192 -6.01 5.33 -7.50
C TRP A 192 -6.03 3.93 -6.88
N TRP A 193 -7.20 3.48 -6.47
CA TRP A 193 -7.40 2.14 -5.93
C TRP A 193 -7.67 1.15 -7.06
N GLN A 194 -6.81 0.16 -7.18
CA GLN A 194 -6.91 -0.87 -8.19
C GLN A 194 -7.64 -2.10 -7.65
N ASP A 195 -8.68 -2.49 -8.37
CA ASP A 195 -9.36 -3.77 -8.20
C ASP A 195 -8.59 -4.86 -8.93
N VAL A 196 -8.07 -5.86 -8.21
CA VAL A 196 -7.44 -7.04 -8.84
C VAL A 196 -8.40 -8.22 -9.00
N LYS A 197 -9.68 -8.08 -8.62
CA LYS A 197 -10.75 -9.04 -8.85
C LYS A 197 -10.42 -10.46 -8.40
N PHE A 198 -9.72 -10.58 -7.27
CA PHE A 198 -9.24 -11.85 -6.71
C PHE A 198 -8.34 -12.65 -7.66
N ASN A 199 -7.79 -12.02 -8.71
CA ASN A 199 -6.92 -12.67 -9.67
C ASN A 199 -5.45 -12.52 -9.24
N PRO A 200 -4.77 -13.61 -8.82
CA PRO A 200 -3.37 -13.56 -8.40
C PRO A 200 -2.40 -13.23 -9.54
N LYS A 201 -2.85 -13.28 -10.80
CA LYS A 201 -2.06 -12.93 -11.99
C LYS A 201 -2.36 -11.52 -12.50
N ALA A 202 -3.17 -10.73 -11.78
CA ALA A 202 -3.47 -9.36 -12.18
C ALA A 202 -2.19 -8.50 -12.20
N GLN A 203 -2.00 -7.72 -13.26
CA GLN A 203 -0.93 -6.74 -13.33
C GLN A 203 -1.30 -5.54 -12.44
N VAL A 204 -0.57 -5.35 -11.35
CA VAL A 204 -0.71 -4.19 -10.48
C VAL A 204 -0.09 -2.95 -11.15
N ARG A 205 -0.78 -1.82 -11.01
CA ARG A 205 -0.47 -0.50 -11.58
C ARG A 205 -0.70 0.63 -10.56
N SER A 206 -0.79 0.27 -9.28
CA SER A 206 -0.97 1.18 -8.16
C SER A 206 -0.43 0.55 -6.88
N SER A 207 0.01 1.38 -5.94
CA SER A 207 0.34 0.94 -4.58
C SER A 207 -0.89 0.73 -3.69
N LEU A 208 -2.10 1.00 -4.20
CA LEU A 208 -3.36 0.83 -3.47
C LEU A 208 -4.19 -0.26 -4.15
N VAL A 209 -4.15 -1.48 -3.63
CA VAL A 209 -4.75 -2.68 -4.23
C VAL A 209 -5.82 -3.26 -3.31
N PHE A 210 -6.98 -3.59 -3.87
CA PHE A 210 -8.07 -4.23 -3.16
C PHE A 210 -8.63 -5.44 -3.93
N GLN A 211 -9.41 -6.29 -3.26
CA GLN A 211 -9.77 -7.64 -3.75
C GLN A 211 -8.56 -8.54 -4.03
N ALA A 212 -7.47 -8.38 -3.26
CA ALA A 212 -6.38 -9.33 -3.28
C ALA A 212 -6.77 -10.57 -2.45
N LEU A 213 -6.75 -11.75 -3.08
CA LEU A 213 -7.17 -13.00 -2.44
C LEU A 213 -6.30 -13.34 -1.23
N ASP A 214 -6.94 -13.69 -0.11
CA ASP A 214 -6.25 -14.15 1.08
C ASP A 214 -5.41 -15.40 0.79
N GLY A 215 -4.23 -15.48 1.40
CA GLY A 215 -3.21 -16.48 1.10
C GLY A 215 -2.44 -16.23 -0.21
N GLN A 216 -2.83 -15.24 -1.01
CA GLN A 216 -2.21 -14.93 -2.30
C GLN A 216 -1.77 -13.46 -2.45
N LYS A 217 -1.83 -12.66 -1.37
CA LYS A 217 -1.44 -11.24 -1.37
C LYS A 217 0.00 -11.00 -1.83
N GLN A 218 0.92 -11.95 -1.62
CA GLN A 218 2.29 -11.90 -2.12
C GLN A 218 2.39 -11.73 -3.64
N ALA A 219 1.43 -12.26 -4.41
CA ALA A 219 1.43 -12.11 -5.87
C ALA A 219 1.15 -10.66 -6.28
N ALA A 220 0.21 -9.99 -5.59
CA ALA A 220 -0.06 -8.57 -5.79
C ALA A 220 1.13 -7.70 -5.37
N VAL A 221 1.81 -8.00 -4.25
CA VAL A 221 3.00 -7.26 -3.82
C VAL A 221 4.16 -7.41 -4.82
N LEU A 222 4.38 -8.61 -5.36
CA LEU A 222 5.39 -8.81 -6.41
C LEU A 222 5.07 -8.02 -7.67
N SER A 223 3.83 -8.05 -8.15
CA SER A 223 3.42 -7.25 -9.30
C SER A 223 3.47 -5.74 -9.02
N MET A 224 3.21 -5.31 -7.78
CA MET A 224 3.38 -3.92 -7.35
C MET A 224 4.84 -3.47 -7.44
N LEU A 225 5.79 -4.37 -7.15
CA LEU A 225 7.21 -4.09 -7.28
C LEU A 225 7.61 -3.84 -8.74
N ASP A 226 7.03 -4.58 -9.67
CA ASP A 226 7.22 -4.35 -11.11
C ASP A 226 6.69 -2.96 -11.52
N TRP A 227 5.55 -2.53 -10.98
CA TRP A 227 5.02 -1.18 -11.21
C TRP A 227 5.91 -0.08 -10.63
N TRP A 228 6.41 -0.24 -9.40
CA TRP A 228 7.37 0.70 -8.81
C TRP A 228 8.61 0.86 -9.68
N LYS A 229 9.13 -0.25 -10.21
CA LYS A 229 10.31 -0.25 -11.06
C LYS A 229 10.05 0.35 -12.43
N ASN A 230 9.01 -0.11 -13.12
CA ASN A 230 8.81 0.19 -14.54
C ASN A 230 8.07 1.50 -14.78
N ASP A 231 7.10 1.84 -13.92
CA ASP A 231 6.24 3.01 -14.09
C ASP A 231 6.65 4.17 -13.16
N GLN A 232 7.11 3.87 -11.93
CA GLN A 232 7.57 4.90 -10.98
C GLN A 232 9.08 5.14 -11.03
N HIS A 233 9.82 4.33 -11.78
CA HIS A 233 11.28 4.41 -11.92
C HIS A 233 12.02 4.35 -10.58
N VAL A 234 11.49 3.59 -9.61
CA VAL A 234 12.10 3.31 -8.31
C VAL A 234 12.38 1.81 -8.21
N ASP A 235 13.66 1.43 -8.26
CA ASP A 235 14.09 0.04 -8.11
C ASP A 235 14.20 -0.33 -6.62
N ILE A 236 13.10 -0.85 -6.05
CA ILE A 236 13.03 -1.33 -4.66
C ILE A 236 13.43 -2.80 -4.64
N LYS A 237 14.48 -3.14 -3.89
CA LYS A 237 14.91 -4.54 -3.77
C LYS A 237 13.88 -5.33 -2.97
N LYS A 238 13.68 -6.59 -3.34
CA LYS A 238 12.76 -7.50 -2.64
C LYS A 238 13.03 -7.57 -1.13
N GLU A 239 14.31 -7.61 -0.75
CA GLU A 239 14.75 -7.66 0.65
C GLU A 239 14.46 -6.37 1.46
N ASP A 240 14.06 -5.29 0.79
CA ASP A 240 13.69 -3.99 1.36
C ASP A 240 12.16 -3.74 1.25
N VAL A 241 11.38 -4.80 1.01
CA VAL A 241 9.91 -4.80 1.00
C VAL A 241 9.38 -5.53 2.24
N TYR A 242 8.43 -4.91 2.93
CA TYR A 242 7.88 -5.41 4.18
C TYR A 242 6.35 -5.41 4.11
N PHE A 243 5.73 -6.58 4.22
CA PHE A 243 4.28 -6.74 4.28
C PHE A 243 3.81 -6.95 5.72
N PHE A 244 2.75 -6.26 6.12
CA PHE A 244 2.15 -6.36 7.46
C PHE A 244 0.67 -6.69 7.35
N ASP A 245 0.26 -7.73 8.06
CA ASP A 245 -1.11 -8.26 8.06
C ASP A 245 -1.35 -8.94 9.41
N ASP A 246 -2.59 -8.96 9.90
CA ASP A 246 -2.91 -9.56 11.18
C ASP A 246 -3.21 -11.06 11.06
N PHE A 247 -3.49 -11.54 9.84
CA PHE A 247 -3.83 -12.91 9.53
C PHE A 247 -2.61 -13.71 9.07
N VAL A 248 -2.28 -14.75 9.84
CA VAL A 248 -1.13 -15.63 9.57
C VAL A 248 -1.17 -16.27 8.17
N GLY A 249 -2.38 -16.54 7.65
CA GLY A 249 -2.59 -17.09 6.31
C GLY A 249 -2.12 -16.16 5.19
N ASN A 250 -2.08 -14.84 5.42
CA ASN A 250 -1.54 -13.87 4.48
C ASN A 250 -0.03 -13.64 4.63
N VAL A 251 0.54 -13.96 5.79
CA VAL A 251 1.96 -13.75 6.10
C VAL A 251 2.83 -14.92 5.65
N LYS A 252 2.45 -16.17 6.00
CA LYS A 252 3.23 -17.37 5.68
C LYS A 252 3.56 -17.54 4.18
N PRO A 253 2.64 -17.26 3.23
CA PRO A 253 2.90 -17.46 1.81
C PRO A 253 3.98 -16.56 1.20
N PHE A 254 4.49 -15.56 1.93
CA PHE A 254 5.64 -14.78 1.50
C PHE A 254 6.96 -15.57 1.58
N ALA A 255 6.99 -16.72 2.25
CA ALA A 255 8.17 -17.59 2.29
C ALA A 255 8.67 -17.95 0.88
N GLY A 256 9.98 -17.81 0.64
CA GLY A 256 10.60 -18.10 -0.65
C GLY A 256 10.45 -17.03 -1.73
N THR A 257 9.67 -15.95 -1.50
CA THR A 257 9.51 -14.86 -2.48
C THR A 257 10.72 -13.91 -2.56
N GLY A 258 11.51 -13.87 -1.49
CA GLY A 258 12.58 -12.89 -1.25
C GLY A 258 12.11 -11.58 -0.59
N LEU A 259 10.81 -11.45 -0.33
CA LEU A 259 10.20 -10.34 0.41
C LEU A 259 10.16 -10.65 1.92
N ASN A 260 9.91 -9.63 2.74
CA ASN A 260 9.67 -9.79 4.17
C ASN A 260 8.17 -9.67 4.46
N ALA A 261 7.69 -10.41 5.47
CA ALA A 261 6.33 -10.29 5.95
C ALA A 261 6.26 -10.52 7.46
N LYS A 262 5.43 -9.74 8.14
CA LYS A 262 5.25 -9.83 9.59
C LYS A 262 3.77 -9.82 9.95
N GLN A 263 3.39 -10.76 10.79
CA GLN A 263 2.11 -10.73 11.44
C GLN A 263 2.09 -9.65 12.53
N VAL A 264 1.07 -8.81 12.52
CA VAL A 264 0.84 -7.76 13.52
C VAL A 264 -0.46 -8.02 14.28
N SER A 265 -0.80 -7.13 15.21
CA SER A 265 -1.97 -7.30 16.09
C SER A 265 -1.84 -8.56 16.96
N CYS A 266 -0.60 -8.90 17.35
CA CYS A 266 -0.29 -10.15 18.05
C CYS A 266 -0.92 -10.21 19.44
N GLN A 267 -0.94 -9.07 20.16
CA GLN A 267 -1.34 -9.01 21.58
C GLN A 267 -2.85 -9.07 21.79
N SER A 268 -3.63 -8.63 20.80
CA SER A 268 -5.08 -8.64 20.85
C SER A 268 -5.62 -9.55 19.77
N ARG A 269 -6.23 -10.66 20.16
CA ARG A 269 -6.93 -11.56 19.24
C ARG A 269 -8.43 -11.46 19.45
N GLY A 270 -9.15 -11.31 18.35
CA GLY A 270 -10.60 -11.28 18.35
C GLY A 270 -11.21 -12.60 18.83
N PRO A 271 -12.54 -12.63 19.02
CA PRO A 271 -13.25 -13.90 19.21
C PRO A 271 -13.06 -14.81 18.00
N LYS A 272 -13.43 -16.09 18.14
CA LYS A 272 -13.46 -16.97 16.98
C LYS A 272 -14.45 -16.42 15.95
N GLU A 273 -13.97 -16.04 14.78
CA GLU A 273 -14.83 -15.53 13.72
C GLU A 273 -15.30 -16.71 12.85
N ASN A 274 -16.61 -16.81 12.60
CA ASN A 274 -17.20 -17.86 11.77
C ASN A 274 -17.23 -17.43 10.29
N PHE A 275 -16.08 -17.13 9.71
CA PHE A 275 -15.94 -16.83 8.28
C PHE A 275 -15.13 -17.93 7.57
N PRO A 276 -15.45 -18.24 6.29
CA PRO A 276 -14.63 -19.14 5.47
C PRO A 276 -13.16 -18.66 5.46
N GLY A 277 -12.21 -19.58 5.59
CA GLY A 277 -10.77 -19.28 5.52
C GLY A 277 -10.07 -18.96 6.84
N VAL A 278 -10.78 -18.76 7.96
CA VAL A 278 -10.17 -18.49 9.27
C VAL A 278 -9.78 -19.81 9.97
N TRP A 279 -8.57 -20.34 9.70
CA TRP A 279 -8.02 -21.53 10.39
C TRP A 279 -7.35 -21.15 11.73
N GLU A 280 -7.65 -21.90 12.80
CA GLU A 280 -7.38 -21.60 14.24
C GLU A 280 -8.09 -20.37 14.82
N GLY A 281 -8.86 -19.67 14.00
CA GLY A 281 -10.08 -18.99 14.42
C GLY A 281 -9.95 -17.51 14.79
N LYS A 282 -8.77 -16.91 14.90
CA LYS A 282 -8.66 -15.55 15.42
C LYS A 282 -7.77 -14.63 14.58
N ILE A 283 -8.37 -13.56 14.10
CA ILE A 283 -7.71 -12.37 13.54
C ILE A 283 -7.44 -11.34 14.66
N GLY A 284 -6.81 -10.22 14.34
CA GLY A 284 -6.60 -9.09 15.25
C GLY A 284 -7.92 -8.62 15.87
N GLY A 285 -7.90 -8.43 17.20
CA GLY A 285 -8.97 -7.75 17.93
C GLY A 285 -8.80 -6.26 17.79
N CYS A 286 -7.82 -5.71 18.51
CA CYS A 286 -7.23 -4.43 18.17
C CYS A 286 -6.35 -4.58 16.92
N GLY A 287 -6.17 -3.49 16.19
CA GLY A 287 -5.25 -3.42 15.07
C GLY A 287 -3.80 -3.39 15.50
N GLY A 288 -2.92 -3.28 14.50
CA GLY A 288 -1.48 -3.32 14.73
C GLY A 288 -1.00 -2.14 15.57
N THR A 289 0.14 -2.32 16.22
CA THR A 289 0.83 -1.26 16.96
C THR A 289 2.05 -0.76 16.20
N ALA A 290 2.44 0.49 16.43
CA ALA A 290 3.65 1.05 15.85
C ALA A 290 4.91 0.26 16.27
N ALA A 291 4.91 -0.31 17.48
CA ALA A 291 6.00 -1.12 18.01
C ALA A 291 6.18 -2.47 17.27
N GLU A 292 5.13 -2.99 16.64
CA GLU A 292 5.22 -4.21 15.85
C GLU A 292 5.88 -3.98 14.48
N VAL A 293 5.87 -2.75 13.96
CA VAL A 293 6.40 -2.41 12.63
C VAL A 293 7.88 -2.04 12.71
N VAL A 294 8.69 -3.10 12.66
CA VAL A 294 10.16 -3.07 12.68
C VAL A 294 10.73 -3.64 11.39
N GLY A 295 11.94 -3.21 11.00
CA GLY A 295 12.61 -3.62 9.76
C GLY A 295 13.26 -5.01 9.82
N ASP A 296 12.65 -5.96 10.53
CA ASP A 296 13.17 -7.32 10.61
C ASP A 296 12.99 -8.03 9.26
N LYS A 297 14.06 -8.67 8.79
CA LYS A 297 14.01 -9.48 7.57
C LYS A 297 13.38 -10.86 7.83
N GLY A 298 12.82 -11.44 6.76
CA GLY A 298 12.21 -12.75 6.73
C GLY A 298 10.72 -12.76 7.07
N ILE A 299 10.20 -13.95 7.39
CA ILE A 299 8.80 -14.16 7.71
C ILE A 299 8.66 -14.28 9.23
N LYS A 300 7.86 -13.39 9.84
CA LYS A 300 7.64 -13.33 11.29
C LYS A 300 6.16 -13.49 11.57
N VAL A 301 5.80 -14.53 12.30
CA VAL A 301 4.43 -14.73 12.78
C VAL A 301 4.40 -14.50 14.28
N CYS A 302 3.23 -14.18 14.80
CA CYS A 302 2.95 -14.37 16.22
C CYS A 302 2.87 -15.89 16.48
#